data_AF-A0AAW6RFX3-F1
#
_entry.id   AF-A0AAW6RFX3-F1
#
_cell.length_a   1.000
_cell.length_b   1.000
_cell.length_c   1.000
_cell.angle_alpha   90.00
_cell.angle_beta   90.00
_cell.angle_gamma   90.00
#
_symmetry.space_group_name_H-M   'P 1'
#
loop_
_entity.id
_entity.type
_entity.pdbx_description
1 polymer ?
#
loop_
_entity_poly.entity_id
_entity_poly.type
_entity_poly.pdbx_seq_one_letter_code
_entity_poly.pdbx_strand_id
1 'polypeptide(L)'
;PWPPPSPDTPPGQPPANPTRTRPPHRLRNSPLSDSIATTIKVGAGGTLFTAGLSMSLIGIGHLVGVTVGVAMLVGLLISYGVLLPIQSQNQGEAGESLSDVVSGVFANDVRLIGAGAIAIAAIWTLIKVMGPIARGIKGSLASSRSRREGQTVDITERDIPFNIVGGSILVLLVPIGLLLWDFVHDTVLEGSAAGIIAVSIVFVFVIGLAVAAVCGYMAGLIGSSNSPISGVGILVVLIAALLIKATFGGADSSQTDALIAYTLFTAAVVFGVATISNDNLQDLKTGQLVGATPWKQQVALVIGVLFGSAIIPPILGLMYDVFGFVGAPGAGPDALAAPQAGLLSTLAKGVLGADLNWGLIGLGALIGAAVILIDELLGRAGKFRLPPLAVGMGMYLPMSVTLIIPVGAFLGHFYNRWAERSGGAVEHKKRMGVLLATGLIVGEALFGVVFAGIVAATGDDSVLAIVGDGFETWAQILGVIVFAGLVALLYDRIAKLAAASGTVPDTVVTGVDDTTKTDPKG
;
A
#
# COMPACT_ATOMS: atom_id res chain seq x y z
N PRO A 1 14.95 29.94 11.94
CA PRO A 1 14.07 31.04 12.40
C PRO A 1 13.08 31.41 11.28
N TRP A 2 11.86 30.90 11.39
CA TRP A 2 10.79 31.14 10.43
C TRP A 2 10.25 32.58 10.58
N PRO A 3 9.90 33.28 9.50
CA PRO A 3 9.22 34.57 9.58
C PRO A 3 7.79 34.40 10.13
N PRO A 4 7.21 35.43 10.77
CA PRO A 4 5.85 35.36 11.30
C PRO A 4 4.81 35.25 10.16
N PRO A 5 3.66 34.59 10.41
CA PRO A 5 2.60 34.42 9.42
C PRO A 5 1.96 35.76 9.02
N SER A 6 1.55 35.89 7.75
CA SER A 6 0.86 37.09 7.27
C SER A 6 -0.59 37.11 7.78
N PRO A 7 -1.21 38.30 7.94
CA PRO A 7 -2.55 38.46 8.52
C PRO A 7 -3.69 37.79 7.71
N ASP A 8 -3.42 37.40 6.47
CA ASP A 8 -4.42 36.88 5.53
C ASP A 8 -4.40 35.34 5.40
N THR A 9 -3.63 34.65 6.25
CA THR A 9 -3.54 33.17 6.23
C THR A 9 -4.62 32.57 7.15
N PRO A 10 -5.53 31.70 6.66
CA PRO A 10 -6.47 30.98 7.53
C PRO A 10 -5.71 30.10 8.54
N PRO A 11 -6.20 29.96 9.78
CA PRO A 11 -5.54 29.12 10.78
C PRO A 11 -5.48 27.66 10.30
N GLY A 12 -4.30 27.06 10.34
CA GLY A 12 -4.04 25.67 9.95
C GLY A 12 -3.37 25.46 8.58
N GLN A 13 -3.16 26.51 7.77
CA GLN A 13 -2.31 26.40 6.58
C GLN A 13 -0.87 26.80 6.89
N PRO A 14 0.15 26.02 6.47
CA PRO A 14 1.52 26.51 6.47
C PRO A 14 1.59 27.79 5.60
N PRO A 15 2.41 28.78 5.96
CA PRO A 15 2.48 30.03 5.21
C PRO A 15 2.78 29.73 3.74
N ALA A 16 1.85 30.08 2.86
CA ALA A 16 2.04 29.97 1.42
C ALA A 16 3.24 30.86 1.07
N ASN A 17 4.35 30.25 0.67
CA ASN A 17 5.49 31.00 0.18
C ASN A 17 5.10 31.61 -1.19
N PRO A 18 4.85 32.93 -1.30
CA PRO A 18 4.28 33.53 -2.52
C PRO A 18 5.24 33.49 -3.71
N THR A 19 6.49 33.08 -3.49
CA THR A 19 7.55 33.01 -4.51
C THR A 19 7.64 31.65 -5.22
N ARG A 20 6.84 30.65 -4.85
CA ARG A 20 6.82 29.33 -5.51
C ARG A 20 5.59 29.13 -6.40
N THR A 21 5.34 30.03 -7.35
CA THR A 21 4.61 29.64 -8.56
C THR A 21 5.56 28.78 -9.40
N ARG A 22 5.56 27.46 -9.18
CA ARG A 22 6.38 26.54 -9.98
C ARG A 22 5.82 26.51 -11.40
N PRO A 23 6.61 26.87 -12.44
CA PRO A 23 6.21 26.57 -13.81
C PRO A 23 6.15 25.05 -13.97
N PRO A 24 5.21 24.50 -14.77
CA PRO A 24 5.10 23.07 -14.94
C PRO A 24 6.28 22.57 -15.79
N HIS A 25 6.79 21.38 -15.45
CA HIS A 25 7.75 20.58 -16.23
C HIS A 25 9.22 21.04 -16.25
N ARG A 26 10.06 20.46 -15.37
CA ARG A 26 11.54 20.55 -15.47
C ARG A 26 12.32 19.27 -15.15
N LEU A 27 11.66 18.13 -14.97
CA LEU A 27 12.32 16.81 -14.90
C LEU A 27 12.71 16.23 -16.28
N ARG A 28 12.36 16.92 -17.40
CA ARG A 28 12.70 16.51 -18.78
C ARG A 28 14.20 16.58 -19.12
N ASN A 29 15.04 17.12 -18.24
CA ASN A 29 16.43 17.48 -18.53
C ASN A 29 17.48 16.58 -17.87
N SER A 30 17.04 15.47 -17.28
CA SER A 30 17.93 14.36 -16.89
C SER A 30 18.47 13.67 -18.15
N PRO A 31 19.74 13.21 -18.18
CA PRO A 31 20.26 12.41 -19.29
C PRO A 31 19.53 11.08 -19.49
N LEU A 32 18.71 10.66 -18.51
CA LEU A 32 17.84 9.49 -18.56
C LEU A 32 16.42 9.90 -18.15
N SER A 33 15.44 9.60 -18.98
CA SER A 33 14.03 9.76 -18.60
C SER A 33 13.62 8.69 -17.58
N ASP A 34 12.60 8.99 -16.77
CA ASP A 34 12.00 8.10 -15.78
C ASP A 34 10.71 7.43 -16.28
N SER A 35 10.22 7.80 -17.46
CA SER A 35 8.99 7.25 -18.03
C SER A 35 8.93 7.41 -19.56
N ILE A 36 8.10 6.60 -20.21
CA ILE A 36 7.72 6.76 -21.61
C ILE A 36 6.21 6.93 -21.65
N ALA A 37 5.70 7.94 -22.36
CA ALA A 37 4.28 8.15 -22.58
C ALA A 37 3.97 8.39 -24.07
N THR A 38 2.97 7.70 -24.58
CA THR A 38 2.42 7.89 -25.92
C THR A 38 0.90 7.81 -25.86
N THR A 39 0.23 8.79 -26.46
CA THR A 39 -1.24 8.76 -26.61
C THR A 39 -1.62 8.17 -27.96
N ILE A 40 -2.51 7.20 -27.96
CA ILE A 40 -2.95 6.47 -29.15
C ILE A 40 -4.45 6.71 -29.35
N LYS A 41 -4.84 7.17 -30.54
CA LYS A 41 -6.25 7.29 -30.91
C LYS A 41 -6.84 5.91 -31.19
N VAL A 42 -7.98 5.59 -30.59
CA VAL A 42 -8.68 4.30 -30.77
C VAL A 42 -10.14 4.60 -31.11
N GLY A 43 -10.49 4.48 -32.39
CA GLY A 43 -11.81 4.85 -32.89
C GLY A 43 -12.12 6.34 -32.69
N ALA A 44 -13.26 6.63 -32.06
CA ALA A 44 -13.69 8.00 -31.72
C ALA A 44 -13.13 8.51 -30.37
N GLY A 45 -12.40 7.67 -29.61
CA GLY A 45 -11.75 8.03 -28.35
C GLY A 45 -10.24 7.86 -28.41
N GLY A 46 -9.60 7.83 -27.24
CA GLY A 46 -8.15 7.64 -27.11
C GLY A 46 -7.79 6.75 -25.93
N THR A 47 -6.56 6.24 -25.96
CA THR A 47 -5.91 5.56 -24.84
C THR A 47 -4.51 6.11 -24.63
N LEU A 48 -3.99 5.94 -23.42
CA LEU A 48 -2.66 6.34 -23.03
C LEU A 48 -1.81 5.09 -22.80
N PHE A 49 -0.63 5.06 -23.42
CA PHE A 49 0.40 4.08 -23.12
C PHE A 49 1.50 4.75 -22.31
N THR A 50 1.69 4.34 -21.05
CA THR A 50 2.76 4.88 -20.21
C THR A 50 3.51 3.77 -19.48
N ALA A 51 4.84 3.82 -19.48
CA ALA A 51 5.70 2.87 -18.77
C ALA A 51 6.68 3.64 -17.88
N GLY A 52 6.64 3.45 -16.56
CA GLY A 52 7.63 4.02 -15.62
C GLY A 52 8.91 3.19 -15.58
N LEU A 53 10.08 3.81 -15.49
CA LEU A 53 11.36 3.12 -15.40
C LEU A 53 11.77 2.97 -13.93
N SER A 54 10.96 2.24 -13.17
CA SER A 54 11.15 2.03 -11.73
C SER A 54 11.67 0.62 -11.41
N MET A 55 12.80 0.58 -10.71
CA MET A 55 13.43 -0.62 -10.15
C MET A 55 12.58 -1.21 -9.03
N SER A 56 11.95 -0.36 -8.21
CA SER A 56 11.08 -0.79 -7.11
C SER A 56 9.86 -1.54 -7.64
N LEU A 57 9.28 -1.11 -8.77
CA LEU A 57 8.18 -1.83 -9.41
C LEU A 57 8.58 -3.19 -9.98
N ILE A 58 9.82 -3.34 -10.48
CA ILE A 58 10.38 -4.65 -10.85
C ILE A 58 10.50 -5.55 -9.62
N GLY A 59 10.99 -5.00 -8.51
CA GLY A 59 11.08 -5.71 -7.23
C GLY A 59 9.71 -6.16 -6.71
N ILE A 60 8.74 -5.25 -6.66
CA ILE A 60 7.34 -5.53 -6.26
C ILE A 60 6.78 -6.63 -7.16
N GLY A 61 6.95 -6.51 -8.48
CA GLY A 61 6.53 -7.52 -9.44
C GLY A 61 7.08 -8.91 -9.12
N HIS A 62 8.39 -9.03 -8.89
CA HIS A 62 9.03 -10.29 -8.52
C HIS A 62 8.38 -10.90 -7.27
N LEU A 63 8.21 -10.11 -6.22
CA LEU A 63 7.68 -10.58 -4.93
C LEU A 63 6.22 -11.02 -5.02
N VAL A 64 5.43 -10.30 -5.81
CA VAL A 64 3.98 -10.49 -5.93
C VAL A 64 3.62 -11.61 -6.92
N GLY A 65 4.51 -11.89 -7.88
CA GLY A 65 4.47 -13.08 -8.72
C GLY A 65 3.47 -13.05 -9.88
N VAL A 66 3.55 -14.07 -10.74
CA VAL A 66 2.86 -14.09 -12.05
C VAL A 66 1.34 -14.06 -11.92
N THR A 67 0.77 -14.72 -10.93
CA THR A 67 -0.68 -14.75 -10.72
C THR A 67 -1.25 -13.34 -10.56
N VAL A 68 -0.59 -12.50 -9.75
CA VAL A 68 -1.00 -11.11 -9.55
C VAL A 68 -0.56 -10.24 -10.72
N GLY A 69 0.63 -10.46 -11.29
CA GLY A 69 1.08 -9.73 -12.50
C GLY A 69 0.11 -9.89 -13.68
N VAL A 70 -0.38 -11.10 -13.95
CA VAL A 70 -1.39 -11.35 -14.99
C VAL A 70 -2.72 -10.70 -14.63
N ALA A 71 -3.16 -10.76 -13.38
CA ALA A 71 -4.37 -10.08 -12.94
C ALA A 71 -4.30 -8.55 -13.13
N MET A 72 -3.14 -7.94 -12.83
CA MET A 72 -2.87 -6.52 -13.09
C MET A 72 -2.94 -6.20 -14.59
N LEU A 73 -2.39 -7.06 -15.47
CA LEU A 73 -2.51 -6.89 -16.93
C LEU A 73 -3.94 -6.99 -17.43
N VAL A 74 -4.74 -7.92 -16.88
CA VAL A 74 -6.17 -8.01 -17.21
C VAL A 74 -6.90 -6.72 -16.79
N GLY A 75 -6.61 -6.21 -15.60
CA GLY A 75 -7.14 -4.92 -15.14
C GLY A 75 -6.75 -3.76 -16.05
N LEU A 76 -5.47 -3.73 -16.47
CA LEU A 76 -4.96 -2.73 -17.41
C LEU A 76 -5.68 -2.80 -18.76
N LEU A 77 -5.91 -4.00 -19.29
CA LEU A 77 -6.63 -4.19 -20.55
C LEU A 77 -8.08 -3.73 -20.44
N ILE A 78 -8.75 -4.02 -19.33
CA ILE A 78 -10.13 -3.53 -19.07
C ILE A 78 -10.14 -2.00 -19.03
N SER A 79 -9.23 -1.39 -18.27
CA SER A 79 -9.19 0.06 -18.06
C SER A 79 -8.72 0.81 -19.30
N TYR A 80 -7.49 0.59 -19.75
CA TYR A 80 -6.88 1.33 -20.86
C TYR A 80 -7.23 0.77 -22.23
N GLY A 81 -7.52 -0.52 -22.34
CA GLY A 81 -7.87 -1.13 -23.62
C GLY A 81 -9.35 -0.99 -23.99
N VAL A 82 -10.26 -0.93 -23.00
CA VAL A 82 -11.71 -0.94 -23.22
C VAL A 82 -12.38 0.32 -22.66
N LEU A 83 -12.31 0.54 -21.35
CA LEU A 83 -13.06 1.62 -20.69
C LEU A 83 -12.61 3.00 -21.13
N LEU A 84 -11.30 3.23 -21.21
CA LEU A 84 -10.75 4.55 -21.52
C LEU A 84 -11.07 5.00 -22.96
N PRO A 85 -10.91 4.16 -24.01
CA PRO A 85 -11.40 4.47 -25.35
C PRO A 85 -12.91 4.65 -25.46
N ILE A 86 -13.72 4.05 -24.56
CA ILE A 86 -15.18 4.21 -24.57
C ILE A 86 -15.57 5.52 -23.88
N GLN A 87 -15.06 5.76 -22.68
CA GLN A 87 -15.38 6.94 -21.88
C GLN A 87 -14.87 8.23 -22.52
N SER A 88 -13.74 8.19 -23.23
CA SER A 88 -13.20 9.36 -23.94
C SER A 88 -13.90 9.67 -25.27
N GLN A 89 -14.89 8.87 -25.69
CA GLN A 89 -15.63 9.15 -26.92
C GLN A 89 -16.43 10.44 -26.78
N ASN A 90 -16.20 11.36 -27.72
CA ASN A 90 -16.90 12.64 -27.79
C ASN A 90 -16.69 13.55 -26.56
N GLN A 91 -15.64 13.30 -25.76
CA GLN A 91 -15.18 14.23 -24.73
C GLN A 91 -14.05 15.12 -25.26
N GLY A 92 -13.95 16.33 -24.72
CA GLY A 92 -12.95 17.34 -25.09
C GLY A 92 -13.52 18.52 -25.86
N GLU A 93 -13.04 19.72 -25.52
CA GLU A 93 -13.41 20.96 -26.24
C GLU A 93 -12.56 21.14 -27.51
N ALA A 94 -13.04 21.97 -28.43
CA ALA A 94 -12.30 22.28 -29.65
C ALA A 94 -10.95 22.93 -29.33
N GLY A 95 -9.85 22.20 -29.55
CA GLY A 95 -8.48 22.67 -29.31
C GLY A 95 -7.79 22.02 -28.11
N GLU A 96 -8.49 21.22 -27.31
CA GLU A 96 -7.89 20.44 -26.23
C GLU A 96 -7.07 19.27 -26.77
N SER A 97 -5.92 18.98 -26.17
CA SER A 97 -5.07 17.87 -26.62
C SER A 97 -5.71 16.54 -26.24
N LEU A 98 -5.60 15.53 -27.12
CA LEU A 98 -6.12 14.18 -26.84
C LEU A 98 -5.51 13.60 -25.55
N SER A 99 -4.26 13.98 -25.23
CA SER A 99 -3.57 13.54 -24.02
C SER A 99 -4.25 14.07 -22.76
N ASP A 100 -4.68 15.33 -22.77
CA ASP A 100 -5.31 15.98 -21.62
C ASP A 100 -6.71 15.41 -21.40
N VAL A 101 -7.49 15.25 -22.47
CA VAL A 101 -8.82 14.61 -22.43
C VAL A 101 -8.73 13.20 -21.84
N VAL A 102 -7.85 12.36 -22.40
CA VAL A 102 -7.69 10.96 -21.96
C VAL A 102 -7.20 10.89 -20.51
N SER A 103 -6.29 11.78 -20.10
CA SER A 103 -5.80 11.84 -18.72
C SER A 103 -6.90 12.27 -17.74
N GLY A 104 -7.71 13.27 -18.11
CA GLY A 104 -8.86 13.72 -17.33
C GLY A 104 -9.94 12.64 -17.19
N VAL A 105 -10.30 11.98 -18.29
CA VAL A 105 -11.27 10.87 -18.29
C VAL A 105 -10.77 9.70 -17.45
N PHE A 106 -9.48 9.37 -17.52
CA PHE A 106 -8.92 8.33 -16.65
C PHE A 106 -9.06 8.72 -15.17
N ALA A 107 -8.64 9.94 -14.81
CA ALA A 107 -8.61 10.40 -13.42
C ALA A 107 -10.01 10.51 -12.80
N ASN A 108 -11.00 10.99 -13.56
CA ASN A 108 -12.33 11.28 -13.06
C ASN A 108 -13.31 10.12 -13.25
N ASP A 109 -13.24 9.38 -14.36
CA ASP A 109 -14.23 8.34 -14.67
C ASP A 109 -13.68 6.94 -14.42
N VAL A 110 -12.63 6.56 -15.16
CA VAL A 110 -12.15 5.17 -15.19
C VAL A 110 -11.60 4.75 -13.83
N ARG A 111 -10.96 5.67 -13.10
CA ARG A 111 -10.49 5.45 -11.73
C ARG A 111 -11.65 5.23 -10.75
N LEU A 112 -12.81 5.87 -10.93
CA LEU A 112 -14.01 5.59 -10.12
C LEU A 112 -14.59 4.20 -10.42
N ILE A 113 -14.60 3.78 -11.69
CA ILE A 113 -14.97 2.40 -12.08
C ILE A 113 -14.00 1.40 -11.44
N GLY A 114 -12.69 1.65 -11.50
CA GLY A 114 -11.68 0.84 -10.84
C GLY A 114 -11.90 0.76 -9.32
N ALA A 115 -12.25 1.87 -8.67
CA ALA A 115 -12.56 1.90 -7.24
C ALA A 115 -13.77 1.00 -6.89
N GLY A 116 -14.83 1.01 -7.71
CA GLY A 116 -15.97 0.11 -7.56
C GLY A 116 -15.60 -1.38 -7.68
N ALA A 117 -14.72 -1.72 -8.64
CA ALA A 117 -14.21 -3.08 -8.80
C ALA A 117 -13.37 -3.53 -7.59
N ILE A 118 -12.54 -2.63 -7.04
CA ILE A 118 -11.79 -2.92 -5.81
C ILE A 118 -12.73 -3.04 -4.61
N ALA A 119 -13.75 -2.19 -4.49
CA ALA A 119 -14.70 -2.21 -3.37
C ALA A 119 -15.40 -3.57 -3.25
N ILE A 120 -15.96 -4.10 -4.35
CA ILE A 120 -16.63 -5.40 -4.33
C ILE A 120 -15.64 -6.56 -4.10
N ALA A 121 -14.43 -6.46 -4.66
CA ALA A 121 -13.36 -7.42 -4.43
C ALA A 121 -12.89 -7.44 -2.97
N ALA A 122 -12.90 -6.28 -2.30
CA ALA A 122 -12.57 -6.14 -0.89
C ALA A 122 -13.66 -6.77 -0.01
N ILE A 123 -14.94 -6.51 -0.29
CA ILE A 123 -16.07 -7.16 0.40
C ILE A 123 -15.99 -8.68 0.24
N TRP A 124 -15.71 -9.17 -0.97
CA TRP A 124 -15.55 -10.60 -1.21
C TRP A 124 -14.36 -11.20 -0.47
N THR A 125 -13.23 -10.50 -0.46
CA THR A 125 -12.04 -10.91 0.29
C THR A 125 -12.36 -11.01 1.77
N LEU A 126 -13.09 -10.04 2.34
CA LEU A 126 -13.56 -10.07 3.71
C LEU A 126 -14.41 -11.31 4.01
N ILE A 127 -15.38 -11.63 3.15
CA ILE A 127 -16.23 -12.82 3.30
C ILE A 127 -15.35 -14.09 3.37
N LYS A 128 -14.33 -14.19 2.51
CA LYS A 128 -13.40 -15.34 2.51
C LYS A 128 -12.53 -15.40 3.77
N VAL A 129 -12.07 -14.27 4.30
CA VAL A 129 -11.19 -14.24 5.49
C VAL A 129 -11.95 -14.27 6.82
N MET A 130 -13.27 -14.06 6.82
CA MET A 130 -14.11 -14.02 8.03
C MET A 130 -14.04 -15.31 8.88
N GLY A 131 -13.97 -16.48 8.24
CA GLY A 131 -13.81 -17.76 8.96
C GLY A 131 -12.49 -17.87 9.71
N PRO A 132 -11.34 -17.69 9.02
CA PRO A 132 -10.03 -17.57 9.67
C PRO A 132 -10.00 -16.52 10.80
N ILE A 133 -10.61 -15.35 10.59
CA ILE A 133 -10.77 -14.27 11.60
C ILE A 133 -11.46 -14.79 12.86
N ALA A 134 -12.64 -15.39 12.70
CA ALA A 134 -13.42 -15.90 13.83
C ALA A 134 -12.66 -16.98 14.62
N ARG A 135 -11.90 -17.84 13.93
CA ARG A 135 -11.04 -18.85 14.57
C ARG A 135 -9.89 -18.21 15.36
N GLY A 136 -9.22 -17.19 14.82
CA GLY A 136 -8.14 -16.48 15.52
C GLY A 136 -8.63 -15.81 16.81
N ILE A 137 -9.80 -15.17 16.76
CA ILE A 137 -10.44 -14.56 17.94
C ILE A 137 -10.80 -15.64 18.98
N LYS A 138 -11.43 -16.74 18.56
CA LYS A 138 -11.79 -17.85 19.47
C LYS A 138 -10.56 -18.49 20.12
N GLY A 139 -9.49 -18.69 19.34
CA GLY A 139 -8.21 -19.23 19.82
C GLY A 139 -7.55 -18.33 20.87
N SER A 140 -7.54 -17.02 20.63
CA SER A 140 -6.98 -16.02 21.56
C SER A 140 -7.75 -15.97 22.89
N LEU A 141 -9.08 -16.10 22.84
CA LEU A 141 -9.91 -16.18 24.05
C LEU A 141 -9.71 -17.48 24.83
N ALA A 142 -9.49 -18.60 24.13
CA ALA A 142 -9.23 -19.89 24.76
C ALA A 142 -7.85 -19.96 25.43
N SER A 143 -6.80 -19.48 24.77
CA SER A 143 -5.44 -19.44 25.33
C SER A 143 -5.36 -18.55 26.58
N SER A 144 -6.07 -17.41 26.55
CA SER A 144 -6.17 -16.49 27.70
C SER A 144 -6.85 -17.13 28.92
N ARG A 145 -7.79 -18.06 28.72
CA ARG A 145 -8.44 -18.81 29.81
C ARG A 145 -7.52 -19.87 30.41
N SER A 146 -6.79 -20.60 29.57
CA SER A 146 -5.87 -21.66 30.01
C SER A 146 -4.67 -21.13 30.82
N ARG A 147 -4.14 -19.94 30.50
CA ARG A 147 -3.06 -19.29 31.31
C ARG A 147 -3.48 -18.90 32.73
N ARG A 148 -4.77 -18.86 33.03
CA ARG A 148 -5.31 -18.46 34.34
C ARG A 148 -5.23 -19.57 35.39
N GLU A 149 -4.79 -20.77 35.01
CA GLU A 149 -4.75 -21.97 35.86
C GLU A 149 -3.38 -22.24 36.52
N GLY A 150 -2.43 -21.29 36.46
CA GLY A 150 -1.28 -21.26 37.38
C GLY A 150 -0.10 -22.18 37.06
N GLN A 151 0.09 -22.57 35.80
CA GLN A 151 1.27 -23.36 35.38
C GLN A 151 2.52 -22.48 35.25
N THR A 152 3.69 -23.04 35.60
CA THR A 152 5.00 -22.42 35.36
C THR A 152 5.25 -22.32 33.87
N VAL A 153 5.35 -21.09 33.37
CA VAL A 153 5.45 -20.79 31.94
C VAL A 153 6.91 -20.83 31.48
N ASP A 154 7.17 -21.54 30.38
CA ASP A 154 8.47 -21.63 29.74
C ASP A 154 9.05 -20.25 29.40
N ILE A 155 10.39 -20.14 29.34
CA ILE A 155 11.08 -18.86 29.09
C ILE A 155 10.61 -18.22 27.77
N THR A 156 10.30 -19.04 26.75
CA THR A 156 9.79 -18.64 25.42
C THR A 156 8.31 -18.23 25.42
N GLU A 157 7.63 -18.33 26.56
CA GLU A 157 6.22 -18.02 26.72
C GLU A 157 5.96 -16.91 27.76
N ARG A 158 7.01 -16.36 28.37
CA ARG A 158 6.97 -15.24 29.33
C ARG A 158 6.74 -13.90 28.62
N ASP A 159 5.47 -13.53 28.53
CA ASP A 159 4.95 -12.27 28.00
C ASP A 159 4.97 -11.15 29.07
N ILE A 160 4.81 -9.88 28.67
CA ILE A 160 4.48 -8.80 29.60
C ILE A 160 3.15 -9.15 30.31
N PRO A 161 3.07 -8.98 31.64
CA PRO A 161 1.85 -9.25 32.38
C PRO A 161 0.61 -8.53 31.81
N PHE A 162 -0.49 -9.27 31.64
CA PHE A 162 -1.71 -8.77 30.98
C PHE A 162 -2.27 -7.50 31.62
N ASN A 163 -2.17 -7.34 32.93
CA ASN A 163 -2.59 -6.14 33.65
C ASN A 163 -1.79 -4.89 33.23
N ILE A 164 -0.50 -5.04 32.96
CA ILE A 164 0.35 -3.95 32.46
C ILE A 164 -0.05 -3.62 31.03
N VAL A 165 -0.23 -4.63 30.18
CA VAL A 165 -0.66 -4.42 28.78
C VAL A 165 -2.04 -3.75 28.73
N GLY A 166 -3.04 -4.30 29.43
CA GLY A 166 -4.39 -3.74 29.48
C GLY A 166 -4.42 -2.32 30.06
N GLY A 167 -3.67 -2.07 31.14
CA GLY A 167 -3.50 -0.73 31.69
C GLY A 167 -2.86 0.24 30.70
N SER A 168 -1.81 -0.19 29.99
CA SER A 168 -1.13 0.64 28.99
C SER A 168 -2.04 0.99 27.81
N ILE A 169 -2.89 0.05 27.35
CA ILE A 169 -3.88 0.32 26.30
C ILE A 169 -4.85 1.41 26.75
N LEU A 170 -5.42 1.29 27.96
CA LEU A 170 -6.36 2.29 28.49
C LEU A 170 -5.71 3.67 28.64
N VAL A 171 -4.47 3.72 29.11
CA VAL A 171 -3.70 4.98 29.22
C VAL A 171 -3.43 5.58 27.83
N LEU A 172 -3.10 4.76 26.83
CA LEU A 172 -2.82 5.21 25.46
C LEU A 172 -4.06 5.66 24.69
N LEU A 173 -5.28 5.33 25.15
CA LEU A 173 -6.49 5.93 24.60
C LEU A 173 -6.59 7.44 24.89
N VAL A 174 -5.97 7.93 25.97
CA VAL A 174 -5.96 9.36 26.32
C VAL A 174 -5.24 10.21 25.27
N PRO A 175 -3.96 9.96 24.91
CA PRO A 175 -3.30 10.72 23.85
C PRO A 175 -3.97 10.55 22.49
N ILE A 176 -4.56 9.39 22.17
CA ILE A 176 -5.37 9.23 20.95
C ILE A 176 -6.58 10.18 20.99
N GLY A 177 -7.30 10.25 22.12
CA GLY A 177 -8.41 11.17 22.30
C GLY A 177 -7.98 12.64 22.18
N LEU A 178 -6.82 13.00 22.73
CA LEU A 178 -6.26 14.35 22.59
C LEU A 178 -5.91 14.67 21.13
N LEU A 179 -5.35 13.72 20.38
CA LEU A 179 -5.08 13.90 18.94
C LEU A 179 -6.36 14.07 18.12
N LEU A 180 -7.41 13.31 18.45
CA LEU A 180 -8.71 13.45 17.79
C LEU A 180 -9.40 14.77 18.16
N TRP A 181 -9.22 15.24 19.40
CA TRP A 181 -9.69 16.55 19.83
C TRP A 181 -8.95 17.68 19.11
N ASP A 182 -7.61 17.61 19.03
CA ASP A 182 -6.78 18.58 18.31
C ASP A 182 -7.15 18.66 16.82
N PHE A 183 -7.50 17.54 16.20
CA PHE A 183 -7.98 17.50 14.82
C PHE A 183 -9.31 18.26 14.61
N VAL A 184 -10.18 18.27 15.63
CA VAL A 184 -11.56 18.77 15.53
C VAL A 184 -11.71 20.17 16.13
N HIS A 185 -10.90 20.54 17.10
CA HIS A 185 -10.90 21.85 17.73
C HIS A 185 -10.63 22.95 16.69
N ASP A 186 -11.35 24.08 16.79
CA ASP A 186 -11.30 25.19 15.83
C ASP A 186 -11.65 24.81 14.36
N THR A 187 -12.35 23.70 14.14
CA THR A 187 -12.83 23.30 12.81
C THR A 187 -14.37 23.35 12.70
N VAL A 188 -14.88 23.20 11.48
CA VAL A 188 -16.33 23.10 11.18
C VAL A 188 -17.03 21.91 11.87
N LEU A 189 -16.27 21.01 12.50
CA LEU A 189 -16.77 19.83 13.21
C LEU A 189 -16.93 20.04 14.73
N GLU A 190 -16.48 21.18 15.27
CA GLU A 190 -16.40 21.43 16.71
C GLU A 190 -17.74 21.21 17.44
N GLY A 191 -18.85 21.61 16.82
CA GLY A 191 -20.19 21.48 17.40
C GLY A 191 -20.61 20.04 17.76
N SER A 192 -20.03 19.04 17.09
CA SER A 192 -20.30 17.61 17.32
C SER A 192 -19.08 16.84 17.86
N ALA A 193 -18.02 17.56 18.26
CA ALA A 193 -16.71 17.00 18.61
C ALA A 193 -16.80 15.90 19.67
N ALA A 194 -17.51 16.16 20.77
CA ALA A 194 -17.61 15.21 21.88
C ALA A 194 -18.21 13.86 21.44
N GLY A 195 -19.23 13.88 20.58
CA GLY A 195 -19.90 12.68 20.09
C GLY A 195 -18.99 11.85 19.18
N ILE A 196 -18.41 12.50 18.16
CA ILE A 196 -17.53 11.80 17.20
C ILE A 196 -16.23 11.31 17.84
N ILE A 197 -15.66 12.04 18.82
CA ILE A 197 -14.46 11.61 19.55
C ILE A 197 -14.78 10.42 20.45
N ALA A 198 -15.87 10.45 21.20
CA ALA A 198 -16.26 9.34 22.07
C ALA A 198 -16.48 8.05 21.26
N VAL A 199 -17.20 8.13 20.14
CA VAL A 199 -17.42 7.00 19.24
C VAL A 199 -16.11 6.53 18.60
N SER A 200 -15.24 7.44 18.17
CA SER A 200 -13.93 7.08 17.61
C SER A 200 -13.03 6.37 18.62
N ILE A 201 -13.00 6.79 19.89
CA ILE A 201 -12.21 6.11 20.93
C ILE A 201 -12.73 4.70 21.18
N VAL A 202 -14.05 4.54 21.30
CA VAL A 202 -14.67 3.22 21.46
C VAL A 202 -14.39 2.34 20.24
N PHE A 203 -14.50 2.91 19.04
CA PHE A 203 -14.16 2.24 17.79
C PHE A 203 -12.69 1.78 17.77
N VAL A 204 -11.74 2.67 18.06
CA VAL A 204 -10.31 2.34 18.10
C VAL A 204 -10.03 1.24 19.12
N PHE A 205 -10.65 1.29 20.30
CA PHE A 205 -10.46 0.26 21.32
C PHE A 205 -11.02 -1.10 20.88
N VAL A 206 -12.29 -1.15 20.45
CA VAL A 206 -12.98 -2.41 20.14
C VAL A 206 -12.49 -3.00 18.82
N ILE A 207 -12.50 -2.20 17.76
CA ILE A 207 -12.09 -2.64 16.42
C ILE A 207 -10.58 -2.82 16.36
N GLY A 208 -9.78 -1.95 16.99
CA GLY A 208 -8.33 -2.13 17.10
C GLY A 208 -7.96 -3.46 17.76
N LEU A 209 -8.60 -3.82 18.87
CA LEU A 209 -8.38 -5.12 19.52
C LEU A 209 -8.75 -6.30 18.60
N ALA A 210 -9.91 -6.23 17.94
CA ALA A 210 -10.36 -7.27 17.03
C ALA A 210 -9.41 -7.44 15.83
N VAL A 211 -8.99 -6.32 15.24
CA VAL A 211 -8.07 -6.27 14.09
C VAL A 211 -6.68 -6.74 14.48
N ALA A 212 -6.15 -6.34 15.65
CA ALA A 212 -4.87 -6.86 16.16
C ALA A 212 -4.89 -8.38 16.28
N ALA A 213 -5.93 -8.94 16.91
CA ALA A 213 -6.08 -10.38 17.06
C ALA A 213 -6.11 -11.11 15.70
N VAL A 214 -6.82 -10.55 14.73
CA VAL A 214 -6.92 -11.09 13.37
C VAL A 214 -5.59 -11.03 12.62
N CYS A 215 -5.06 -9.82 12.45
CA CYS A 215 -3.87 -9.57 11.65
C CYS A 215 -2.68 -10.28 12.27
N GLY A 216 -2.57 -10.23 13.59
CA GLY A 216 -1.58 -10.95 14.36
C GLY A 216 -1.62 -12.46 14.17
N TYR A 217 -2.78 -13.09 14.37
CA TYR A 217 -2.92 -14.54 14.20
C TYR A 217 -2.59 -14.99 12.78
N MET A 218 -3.01 -14.23 11.76
CA MET A 218 -2.66 -14.53 10.36
C MET A 218 -1.16 -14.35 10.09
N ALA A 219 -0.53 -13.30 10.64
CA ALA A 219 0.91 -13.09 10.53
C ALA A 219 1.69 -14.28 11.10
N GLY A 220 1.29 -14.76 12.27
CA GLY A 220 1.94 -15.88 12.94
C GLY A 220 1.80 -17.22 12.20
N LEU A 221 0.69 -17.43 11.48
CA LEU A 221 0.44 -18.66 10.74
C LEU A 221 0.97 -18.67 9.30
N ILE A 222 0.75 -17.58 8.56
CA ILE A 222 0.90 -17.53 7.08
C ILE A 222 1.95 -16.48 6.66
N GLY A 223 2.46 -15.70 7.62
CA GLY A 223 3.37 -14.58 7.38
C GLY A 223 2.65 -13.26 7.09
N SER A 224 3.32 -12.14 7.37
CA SER A 224 2.87 -10.77 7.16
C SER A 224 2.54 -10.47 5.70
N SER A 225 3.34 -10.98 4.76
CA SER A 225 3.17 -10.75 3.33
C SER A 225 1.86 -11.31 2.78
N ASN A 226 1.30 -12.34 3.44
CA ASN A 226 0.01 -12.94 3.11
C ASN A 226 -1.09 -12.54 4.10
N SER A 227 -0.78 -11.67 5.06
CA SER A 227 -1.72 -11.21 6.07
C SER A 227 -2.81 -10.34 5.43
N PRO A 228 -4.08 -10.50 5.81
CA PRO A 228 -5.20 -9.79 5.17
C PRO A 228 -5.30 -8.32 5.59
N ILE A 229 -4.20 -7.66 5.99
CA ILE A 229 -4.17 -6.27 6.47
C ILE A 229 -4.84 -5.33 5.47
N SER A 230 -4.52 -5.45 4.18
CA SER A 230 -5.10 -4.59 3.15
C SER A 230 -6.64 -4.70 3.08
N GLY A 231 -7.18 -5.92 3.16
CA GLY A 231 -8.63 -6.15 3.15
C GLY A 231 -9.33 -5.73 4.45
N VAL A 232 -8.72 -6.03 5.60
CA VAL A 232 -9.23 -5.60 6.92
C VAL A 232 -9.22 -4.07 7.04
N GLY A 233 -8.21 -3.43 6.46
CA GLY A 233 -8.07 -1.99 6.42
C GLY A 233 -9.22 -1.26 5.71
N ILE A 234 -9.71 -1.81 4.60
CA ILE A 234 -10.89 -1.29 3.90
C ILE A 234 -12.13 -1.37 4.81
N LEU A 235 -12.31 -2.49 5.52
CA LEU A 235 -13.42 -2.66 6.46
C LEU A 235 -13.35 -1.64 7.60
N VAL A 236 -12.15 -1.41 8.15
CA VAL A 236 -11.93 -0.40 9.20
C VAL A 236 -12.41 0.97 8.73
N VAL A 237 -12.05 1.39 7.52
CA VAL A 237 -12.49 2.68 6.96
C VAL A 237 -14.00 2.72 6.76
N LEU A 238 -14.61 1.67 6.22
CA LEU A 238 -16.07 1.62 5.99
C LEU A 238 -16.85 1.66 7.30
N ILE A 239 -16.45 0.89 8.31
CA ILE A 239 -17.09 0.89 9.63
C ILE A 239 -16.91 2.26 10.29
N ALA A 240 -15.68 2.82 10.27
CA ALA A 240 -15.42 4.15 10.82
C ALA A 240 -16.31 5.21 10.15
N ALA A 241 -16.37 5.21 8.81
CA ALA A 241 -17.18 6.15 8.05
C ALA A 241 -18.67 6.03 8.37
N LEU A 242 -19.20 4.80 8.47
CA LEU A 242 -20.61 4.58 8.83
C LEU A 242 -20.92 5.02 10.26
N LEU A 243 -20.06 4.70 11.23
CA LEU A 243 -20.24 5.07 12.63
C LEU A 243 -20.15 6.59 12.83
N ILE A 244 -19.16 7.23 12.21
CA ILE A 244 -18.97 8.68 12.27
C ILE A 244 -20.15 9.38 11.60
N LYS A 245 -20.59 8.93 10.41
CA LYS A 245 -21.78 9.47 9.74
C LYS A 245 -23.04 9.34 10.61
N ALA A 246 -23.25 8.17 11.21
CA ALA A 246 -24.41 7.92 12.05
C ALA A 246 -24.40 8.80 13.32
N THR A 247 -23.22 9.16 13.81
CA THR A 247 -23.04 10.00 15.01
C THR A 247 -23.16 11.49 14.67
N PHE A 248 -22.57 11.92 13.55
CA PHE A 248 -22.54 13.34 13.15
C PHE A 248 -23.86 13.79 12.51
N GLY A 249 -24.53 12.92 11.76
CA GLY A 249 -25.76 13.25 11.03
C GLY A 249 -25.49 13.83 9.64
N GLY A 250 -26.43 14.64 9.15
CA GLY A 250 -26.30 15.32 7.85
C GLY A 250 -25.23 16.41 7.93
N ALA A 251 -24.32 16.41 6.95
CA ALA A 251 -23.23 17.36 6.85
C ALA A 251 -23.37 18.21 5.57
N ASP A 252 -22.95 19.47 5.63
CA ASP A 252 -22.74 20.26 4.41
C ASP A 252 -21.46 19.83 3.68
N SER A 253 -21.17 20.44 2.52
CA SER A 253 -19.99 20.09 1.72
C SER A 253 -18.67 20.31 2.45
N SER A 254 -18.54 21.40 3.21
CA SER A 254 -17.32 21.73 3.96
C SER A 254 -17.09 20.78 5.13
N GLN A 255 -18.16 20.40 5.82
CA GLN A 255 -18.15 19.43 6.90
C GLN A 255 -17.87 18.02 6.37
N THR A 256 -18.35 17.68 5.17
CA THR A 256 -18.14 16.37 4.55
C THR A 256 -16.65 16.09 4.33
N ASP A 257 -15.91 17.06 3.77
CA ASP A 257 -14.46 16.91 3.56
C ASP A 257 -13.69 16.76 4.88
N ALA A 258 -14.05 17.57 5.89
CA ALA A 258 -13.46 17.45 7.22
C ALA A 258 -13.79 16.09 7.87
N LEU A 259 -15.01 15.58 7.72
CA LEU A 259 -15.42 14.26 8.22
C LEU A 259 -14.67 13.11 7.52
N ILE A 260 -14.43 13.22 6.22
CA ILE A 260 -13.63 12.23 5.48
C ILE A 260 -12.22 12.21 6.05
N ALA A 261 -11.59 13.37 6.22
CA ALA A 261 -10.25 13.46 6.77
C ALA A 261 -10.18 12.90 8.21
N TYR A 262 -11.12 13.29 9.08
CA TYR A 262 -11.25 12.78 10.45
C TYR A 262 -11.45 11.26 10.49
N THR A 263 -12.27 10.72 9.59
CA THR A 263 -12.53 9.29 9.46
C THR A 263 -11.27 8.52 9.06
N LEU A 264 -10.54 9.01 8.04
CA LEU A 264 -9.30 8.40 7.59
C LEU A 264 -8.22 8.49 8.68
N PHE A 265 -8.16 9.60 9.43
CA PHE A 265 -7.25 9.77 10.55
C PHE A 265 -7.56 8.78 11.69
N THR A 266 -8.84 8.64 12.06
CA THR A 266 -9.28 7.63 13.04
C THR A 266 -8.95 6.21 12.56
N ALA A 267 -9.21 5.90 11.29
CA ALA A 267 -8.89 4.60 10.71
C ALA A 267 -7.38 4.34 10.68
N ALA A 268 -6.55 5.36 10.44
CA ALA A 268 -5.09 5.24 10.43
C ALA A 268 -4.54 4.75 11.78
N VAL A 269 -5.14 5.16 12.90
CA VAL A 269 -4.80 4.64 14.24
C VAL A 269 -5.02 3.13 14.32
N VAL A 270 -6.18 2.64 13.86
CA VAL A 270 -6.49 1.20 13.82
C VAL A 270 -5.59 0.44 12.85
N PHE A 271 -5.23 1.05 11.71
CA PHE A 271 -4.23 0.50 10.81
C PHE A 271 -2.86 0.36 11.49
N GLY A 272 -2.43 1.36 12.25
CA GLY A 272 -1.20 1.28 13.05
C GLY A 272 -1.23 0.12 14.04
N VAL A 273 -2.37 -0.08 14.71
CA VAL A 273 -2.58 -1.26 15.59
C VAL A 273 -2.45 -2.57 14.80
N ALA A 274 -3.05 -2.65 13.60
CA ALA A 274 -3.01 -3.84 12.74
C ALA A 274 -1.59 -4.18 12.27
N THR A 275 -0.85 -3.18 11.78
CA THR A 275 0.50 -3.36 11.21
C THR A 275 1.51 -3.71 12.29
N ILE A 276 1.50 -3.00 13.43
CA ILE A 276 2.41 -3.28 14.55
C ILE A 276 2.09 -4.63 15.20
N SER A 277 0.81 -5.01 15.34
CA SER A 277 0.46 -6.34 15.84
C SER A 277 0.95 -7.47 14.94
N ASN A 278 0.91 -7.26 13.62
CA ASN A 278 1.35 -8.22 12.63
C ASN A 278 2.88 -8.38 12.67
N ASP A 279 3.62 -7.27 12.70
CA ASP A 279 5.08 -7.23 12.81
C ASP A 279 5.57 -7.89 14.11
N ASN A 280 4.97 -7.51 15.25
CA ASN A 280 5.29 -8.09 16.56
C ASN A 280 5.16 -9.63 16.59
N LEU A 281 4.11 -10.19 15.98
CA LEU A 281 3.94 -11.65 15.98
C LEU A 281 4.92 -12.38 15.05
N GLN A 282 5.46 -11.72 14.02
CA GLN A 282 6.56 -12.28 13.24
C GLN A 282 7.88 -12.26 14.01
N ASP A 283 8.14 -11.18 14.73
CA ASP A 283 9.34 -11.03 15.54
C ASP A 283 9.34 -11.99 16.73
N LEU A 284 8.18 -12.17 17.37
CA LEU A 284 7.99 -13.19 18.40
C LEU A 284 8.16 -14.60 17.82
N LYS A 285 7.70 -14.87 16.59
CA LYS A 285 7.93 -16.16 15.94
C LYS A 285 9.42 -16.41 15.69
N THR A 286 10.13 -15.43 15.15
CA THR A 286 11.59 -15.51 14.93
C THR A 286 12.34 -15.65 16.25
N GLY A 287 11.94 -14.88 17.26
CA GLY A 287 12.44 -14.94 18.62
C GLY A 287 12.28 -16.32 19.25
N GLN A 288 11.10 -16.91 19.14
CA GLN A 288 10.84 -18.28 19.59
C GLN A 288 11.74 -19.30 18.90
N LEU A 289 11.98 -19.17 17.58
CA LEU A 289 12.86 -20.06 16.83
C LEU A 289 14.33 -20.00 17.28
N VAL A 290 14.78 -18.84 17.80
CA VAL A 290 16.16 -18.66 18.31
C VAL A 290 16.25 -18.71 19.84
N GLY A 291 15.16 -19.07 20.54
CA GLY A 291 15.13 -19.21 22.00
C GLY A 291 15.11 -17.88 22.79
N ALA A 292 14.63 -16.79 22.19
CA ALA A 292 14.52 -15.48 22.84
C ALA A 292 13.38 -15.42 23.87
N THR A 293 13.51 -14.49 24.84
CA THR A 293 12.46 -14.22 25.84
C THR A 293 11.47 -13.16 25.31
N PRO A 294 10.16 -13.46 25.18
CA PRO A 294 9.17 -12.57 24.53
C PRO A 294 9.10 -11.15 25.09
N TRP A 295 9.03 -10.97 26.42
CA TRP A 295 8.86 -9.63 27.01
C TRP A 295 10.01 -8.67 26.64
N LYS A 296 11.25 -9.18 26.46
CA LYS A 296 12.39 -8.35 26.05
C LYS A 296 12.23 -7.86 24.61
N GLN A 297 11.71 -8.72 23.74
CA GLN A 297 11.43 -8.37 22.36
C GLN A 297 10.32 -7.33 22.28
N GLN A 298 9.26 -7.49 23.06
CA GLN A 298 8.17 -6.50 23.12
C GLN A 298 8.65 -5.12 23.56
N VAL A 299 9.55 -5.04 24.57
CA VAL A 299 10.17 -3.77 24.97
C VAL A 299 11.01 -3.18 23.83
N ALA A 300 11.81 -3.99 23.14
CA ALA A 300 12.59 -3.53 22.00
C ALA A 300 11.71 -3.01 20.85
N LEU A 301 10.56 -3.66 20.61
CA LEU A 301 9.58 -3.24 19.61
C LEU A 301 8.91 -1.90 19.96
N VAL A 302 8.57 -1.69 21.25
CA VAL A 302 8.06 -0.37 21.70
C VAL A 302 9.08 0.73 21.40
N ILE A 303 10.37 0.47 21.65
CA ILE A 303 11.45 1.41 21.30
C ILE A 303 11.50 1.62 19.78
N GLY A 304 11.42 0.56 18.99
CA GLY A 304 11.39 0.62 17.51
C GLY A 304 10.25 1.48 16.98
N VAL A 305 9.05 1.38 17.56
CA VAL A 305 7.89 2.22 17.19
C VAL A 305 8.17 3.70 17.43
N LEU A 306 8.86 4.06 18.52
CA LEU A 306 9.23 5.46 18.80
C LEU A 306 10.19 6.00 17.73
N PHE A 307 11.23 5.24 17.37
CA PHE A 307 12.14 5.64 16.30
C PHE A 307 11.44 5.73 14.95
N GLY A 308 10.61 4.74 14.58
CA GLY A 308 9.84 4.77 13.35
C GLY A 308 8.91 5.99 13.28
N SER A 309 8.20 6.29 14.38
CA SER A 309 7.29 7.44 14.46
C SER A 309 8.04 8.78 14.42
N ALA A 310 9.29 8.84 14.86
CA ALA A 310 10.11 10.06 14.80
C ALA A 310 10.71 10.31 13.41
N ILE A 311 11.02 9.25 12.65
CA ILE A 311 11.76 9.35 11.38
C ILE A 311 10.83 9.37 10.17
N ILE A 312 9.76 8.58 10.17
CA ILE A 312 8.90 8.42 8.98
C ILE A 312 8.12 9.71 8.63
N PRO A 313 7.45 10.42 9.56
CA PRO A 313 6.68 11.61 9.21
C PRO A 313 7.52 12.75 8.58
N PRO A 314 8.71 13.11 9.09
CA PRO A 314 9.57 14.09 8.43
C PRO A 314 9.98 13.69 7.01
N ILE A 315 10.29 12.40 6.78
CA ILE A 315 10.62 11.89 5.44
C ILE A 315 9.40 11.99 4.53
N LEU A 316 8.22 11.59 5.00
CA LEU A 316 6.98 11.71 4.22
C LEU A 316 6.62 13.17 3.92
N GLY A 317 6.86 14.09 4.86
CA GLY A 317 6.71 15.54 4.63
C GLY A 317 7.64 16.04 3.53
N LEU A 318 8.92 15.65 3.58
CA LEU A 318 9.89 15.97 2.52
C LEU A 318 9.45 15.42 1.16
N MET A 319 8.97 14.17 1.11
CA MET A 319 8.44 13.56 -0.12
C MET A 319 7.22 14.32 -0.65
N TYR A 320 6.32 14.72 0.23
CA TYR A 320 5.12 15.48 -0.12
C TYR A 320 5.47 16.87 -0.69
N ASP A 321 6.40 17.59 -0.06
CA ASP A 321 6.80 18.93 -0.49
C ASP A 321 7.57 18.93 -1.84
N VAL A 322 8.29 17.84 -2.13
CA VAL A 322 9.08 17.69 -3.36
C VAL A 322 8.23 17.16 -4.50
N PHE A 323 7.62 15.98 -4.32
CA PHE A 323 6.91 15.26 -5.38
C PHE A 323 5.39 15.42 -5.29
N GLY A 324 4.84 15.54 -4.09
CA GLY A 324 3.40 15.41 -3.85
C GLY A 324 2.91 13.96 -3.99
N PHE A 325 1.62 13.74 -3.73
CA PHE A 325 0.97 12.43 -3.90
C PHE A 325 -0.18 12.52 -4.89
N VAL A 326 -0.30 11.53 -5.77
CA VAL A 326 -1.37 11.48 -6.78
C VAL A 326 -2.75 11.55 -6.12
N GLY A 327 -3.53 12.57 -6.48
CA GLY A 327 -4.86 12.83 -5.92
C GLY A 327 -4.88 13.81 -4.75
N ALA A 328 -3.72 14.31 -4.29
CA ALA A 328 -3.64 15.45 -3.39
C ALA A 328 -3.80 16.77 -4.16
N PRO A 329 -4.30 17.85 -3.51
CA PRO A 329 -4.31 19.18 -4.10
C PRO A 329 -2.89 19.61 -4.54
N GLY A 330 -2.76 20.13 -5.76
CA GLY A 330 -1.47 20.56 -6.31
C GLY A 330 -0.54 19.43 -6.76
N ALA A 331 -1.02 18.17 -6.82
CA ALA A 331 -0.24 17.05 -7.35
C ALA A 331 0.11 17.27 -8.83
N GLY A 332 1.41 17.33 -9.12
CA GLY A 332 1.94 17.41 -10.49
C GLY A 332 1.97 16.04 -11.19
N PRO A 333 2.44 16.01 -12.46
CA PRO A 333 2.59 14.77 -13.23
C PRO A 333 3.56 13.77 -12.58
N ASP A 334 4.53 14.26 -11.81
CA ASP A 334 5.57 13.46 -11.16
C ASP A 334 5.22 13.07 -9.71
N ALA A 335 3.96 13.22 -9.33
CA ALA A 335 3.50 12.91 -7.98
C ALA A 335 3.60 11.41 -7.68
N LEU A 336 3.96 11.09 -6.43
CA LEU A 336 4.09 9.72 -5.97
C LEU A 336 2.73 9.03 -5.94
N ALA A 337 2.66 7.82 -6.50
CA ALA A 337 1.42 7.05 -6.50
C ALA A 337 1.12 6.52 -5.08
N ALA A 338 -0.03 6.90 -4.53
CA ALA A 338 -0.52 6.42 -3.24
C ALA A 338 -1.86 5.66 -3.39
N PRO A 339 -1.88 4.51 -4.10
CA PRO A 339 -3.13 3.83 -4.45
C PRO A 339 -3.95 3.38 -3.25
N GLN A 340 -3.30 2.89 -2.20
CA GLN A 340 -4.00 2.46 -0.99
C GLN A 340 -4.67 3.65 -0.31
N ALA A 341 -3.97 4.79 -0.16
CA ALA A 341 -4.56 6.00 0.42
C ALA A 341 -5.70 6.55 -0.45
N GLY A 342 -5.52 6.58 -1.78
CA GLY A 342 -6.55 7.02 -2.72
C GLY A 342 -7.81 6.16 -2.67
N LEU A 343 -7.66 4.83 -2.62
CA LEU A 343 -8.79 3.91 -2.48
C LEU A 343 -9.56 4.14 -1.18
N LEU A 344 -8.86 4.19 -0.04
CA LEU A 344 -9.48 4.41 1.27
C LEU A 344 -10.23 5.75 1.30
N SER A 345 -9.65 6.79 0.69
CA SER A 345 -10.30 8.10 0.55
C SER A 345 -11.56 8.05 -0.32
N THR A 346 -11.52 7.37 -1.47
CA THR A 346 -12.71 7.20 -2.34
C THR A 346 -13.84 6.44 -1.61
N LEU A 347 -13.51 5.40 -0.85
CA LEU A 347 -14.50 4.65 -0.08
C LEU A 347 -15.12 5.49 1.04
N ALA A 348 -14.31 6.22 1.79
CA ALA A 348 -14.78 7.13 2.84
C ALA A 348 -15.70 8.22 2.26
N LYS A 349 -15.30 8.84 1.14
CA LYS A 349 -16.12 9.79 0.36
C LYS A 349 -17.48 9.21 -0.01
N GLY A 350 -17.51 7.97 -0.50
CA GLY A 350 -18.75 7.28 -0.89
C GLY A 350 -19.71 7.08 0.28
N VAL A 351 -19.20 6.68 1.44
CA VAL A 351 -20.05 6.49 2.62
C VAL A 351 -20.55 7.82 3.17
N LEU A 352 -19.67 8.83 3.26
CA LEU A 352 -19.98 10.12 3.90
C LEU A 352 -20.82 11.06 3.03
N GLY A 353 -21.07 10.71 1.77
CA GLY A 353 -22.01 11.41 0.91
C GLY A 353 -21.39 12.52 0.07
N ALA A 354 -20.09 12.44 -0.22
CA ALA A 354 -19.50 13.29 -1.26
C ALA A 354 -20.12 12.98 -2.63
N ASP A 355 -20.15 13.97 -3.52
CA ASP A 355 -20.72 13.88 -4.87
C ASP A 355 -19.91 12.89 -5.73
N LEU A 356 -20.27 11.61 -5.63
CA LEU A 356 -19.67 10.52 -6.38
C LEU A 356 -20.64 10.01 -7.43
N ASN A 357 -20.10 9.76 -8.63
CA ASN A 357 -20.88 9.14 -9.69
C ASN A 357 -21.10 7.65 -9.37
N TRP A 358 -22.18 7.35 -8.67
CA TRP A 358 -22.59 6.00 -8.29
C TRP A 358 -22.82 5.07 -9.49
N GLY A 359 -23.15 5.62 -10.66
CA GLY A 359 -23.26 4.84 -11.89
C GLY A 359 -21.92 4.22 -12.28
N LEU A 360 -20.83 5.00 -12.23
CA LEU A 360 -19.47 4.51 -12.51
C LEU A 360 -18.98 3.51 -11.47
N ILE A 361 -19.22 3.79 -10.18
CA ILE A 361 -18.88 2.87 -9.09
C ILE A 361 -19.66 1.55 -9.26
N GLY A 362 -20.95 1.63 -9.57
CA GLY A 362 -21.81 0.47 -9.80
C GLY A 362 -21.35 -0.38 -10.98
N LEU A 363 -20.96 0.26 -12.10
CA LEU A 363 -20.33 -0.43 -13.23
C LEU A 363 -19.05 -1.16 -12.81
N GLY A 364 -18.21 -0.50 -12.02
CA GLY A 364 -17.02 -1.08 -11.41
C GLY A 364 -17.34 -2.32 -10.58
N ALA A 365 -18.33 -2.23 -9.70
CA ALA A 365 -18.78 -3.33 -8.86
C ALA A 365 -19.32 -4.51 -9.69
N LEU A 366 -20.01 -4.27 -10.80
CA LEU A 366 -20.44 -5.32 -11.72
C LEU A 366 -19.26 -6.02 -12.39
N ILE A 367 -18.28 -5.26 -12.88
CA ILE A 367 -17.04 -5.82 -13.45
C ILE A 367 -16.31 -6.65 -12.39
N GLY A 368 -16.13 -6.11 -11.18
CA GLY A 368 -15.48 -6.81 -10.08
C GLY A 368 -16.22 -8.09 -9.67
N ALA A 369 -17.56 -8.09 -9.65
CA ALA A 369 -18.36 -9.28 -9.40
C ALA A 369 -18.16 -10.36 -10.48
N ALA A 370 -18.08 -9.96 -11.75
CA ALA A 370 -17.75 -10.89 -12.84
C ALA A 370 -16.35 -11.49 -12.69
N VAL A 371 -15.35 -10.67 -12.33
CA VAL A 371 -13.98 -11.14 -12.06
C VAL A 371 -13.94 -12.10 -10.86
N ILE A 372 -14.68 -11.82 -9.79
CA ILE A 372 -14.84 -12.72 -8.64
C ILE A 372 -15.40 -14.08 -9.08
N LEU A 373 -16.44 -14.07 -9.90
CA LEU A 373 -17.03 -15.30 -10.43
C LEU A 373 -16.01 -16.09 -11.24
N ILE A 374 -15.25 -15.42 -12.12
CA ILE A 374 -14.20 -16.04 -12.92
C ILE A 374 -13.11 -16.64 -12.02
N ASP A 375 -12.63 -15.92 -11.02
CA ASP A 375 -11.61 -16.43 -10.07
C ASP A 375 -12.08 -17.67 -9.32
N GLU A 376 -13.33 -17.68 -8.87
CA GLU A 376 -13.91 -18.80 -8.13
C GLU A 376 -14.07 -20.04 -9.03
N LEU A 377 -14.49 -19.84 -10.29
CA LEU A 377 -14.59 -20.92 -11.28
C LEU A 377 -13.21 -21.48 -11.66
N LEU A 378 -12.23 -20.61 -11.91
CA LEU A 378 -10.84 -21.02 -12.18
C LEU A 378 -10.26 -21.79 -11.00
N GLY A 379 -10.56 -21.33 -9.79
CA GLY A 379 -10.19 -21.97 -8.55
C GLY A 379 -10.73 -23.38 -8.36
N ARG A 380 -12.03 -23.56 -8.64
CA ARG A 380 -12.68 -24.88 -8.59
C ARG A 380 -12.17 -25.82 -9.68
N ALA A 381 -11.76 -25.27 -10.82
CA ALA A 381 -11.18 -26.02 -11.92
C ALA A 381 -9.68 -26.37 -11.72
N GLY A 382 -9.07 -25.98 -10.58
CA GLY A 382 -7.64 -26.23 -10.32
C GLY A 382 -6.69 -25.45 -11.24
N LYS A 383 -7.16 -24.38 -11.88
CA LYS A 383 -6.39 -23.54 -12.79
C LYS A 383 -5.77 -22.34 -12.05
N PHE A 384 -4.98 -21.55 -12.77
CA PHE A 384 -4.44 -20.28 -12.27
C PHE A 384 -5.57 -19.37 -11.78
N ARG A 385 -5.41 -18.85 -10.55
CA ARG A 385 -6.32 -17.87 -9.94
C ARG A 385 -6.19 -16.51 -10.64
N LEU A 386 -7.25 -15.71 -10.59
CA LEU A 386 -7.25 -14.34 -11.09
C LEU A 386 -7.70 -13.41 -9.95
N PRO A 387 -6.80 -13.07 -9.00
CA PRO A 387 -7.17 -12.36 -7.79
C PRO A 387 -7.96 -11.06 -8.10
N PRO A 388 -9.23 -10.95 -7.68
CA PRO A 388 -10.07 -9.83 -8.09
C PRO A 388 -9.56 -8.46 -7.63
N LEU A 389 -8.94 -8.41 -6.45
CA LEU A 389 -8.29 -7.19 -5.95
C LEU A 389 -7.17 -6.71 -6.86
N ALA A 390 -6.36 -7.62 -7.40
CA ALA A 390 -5.27 -7.27 -8.31
C ALA A 390 -5.80 -6.77 -9.66
N VAL A 391 -6.89 -7.37 -10.17
CA VAL A 391 -7.56 -6.85 -11.37
C VAL A 391 -8.09 -5.44 -11.14
N GLY A 392 -8.77 -5.20 -10.00
CA GLY A 392 -9.25 -3.88 -9.63
C GLY A 392 -8.12 -2.85 -9.49
N MET A 393 -6.99 -3.23 -8.87
CA MET A 393 -5.80 -2.38 -8.80
C MET A 393 -5.24 -2.05 -10.18
N GLY A 394 -5.18 -3.03 -11.09
CA GLY A 394 -4.76 -2.81 -12.48
C GLY A 394 -5.71 -1.89 -13.26
N MET A 395 -7.00 -1.85 -12.90
CA MET A 395 -7.96 -0.92 -13.48
C MET A 395 -7.80 0.51 -12.94
N TYR A 396 -7.48 0.63 -11.65
CA TYR A 396 -7.45 1.89 -10.89
C TYR A 396 -6.13 2.66 -11.03
N LEU A 397 -5.01 1.94 -11.14
CA LEU A 397 -3.68 2.54 -11.14
C LEU A 397 -3.26 3.08 -12.51
N PRO A 398 -2.46 4.16 -12.57
CA PRO A 398 -1.86 4.64 -13.79
C PRO A 398 -1.05 3.54 -14.51
N MET A 399 -1.08 3.52 -15.85
CA MET A 399 -0.34 2.52 -16.63
C MET A 399 1.16 2.54 -16.32
N SER A 400 1.73 3.71 -16.04
CA SER A 400 3.15 3.88 -15.67
C SER A 400 3.60 2.92 -14.56
N VAL A 401 2.70 2.66 -13.60
CA VAL A 401 2.92 1.74 -12.49
C VAL A 401 2.49 0.32 -12.85
N THR A 402 1.28 0.19 -13.40
CA THR A 402 0.61 -1.11 -13.62
C THR A 402 1.32 -1.97 -14.66
N LEU A 403 1.99 -1.39 -15.65
CA LEU A 403 2.63 -2.14 -16.74
C LEU A 403 3.95 -2.82 -16.31
N ILE A 404 4.68 -2.24 -15.36
CA ILE A 404 6.02 -2.67 -14.97
C ILE A 404 5.99 -3.80 -13.93
N ILE A 405 4.99 -3.79 -13.04
CA ILE A 405 4.79 -4.85 -12.04
C ILE A 405 4.71 -6.25 -12.71
N PRO A 406 3.91 -6.46 -13.78
CA PRO A 406 3.90 -7.72 -14.52
C PRO A 406 5.27 -8.11 -15.10
N VAL A 407 6.05 -7.14 -15.61
CA VAL A 407 7.42 -7.40 -16.12
C VAL A 407 8.29 -7.97 -14.99
N GLY A 408 8.27 -7.34 -13.81
CA GLY A 408 8.95 -7.85 -12.62
C GLY A 408 8.49 -9.25 -12.22
N ALA A 409 7.18 -9.52 -12.29
CA ALA A 409 6.59 -10.83 -11.98
C ALA A 409 7.08 -11.93 -12.93
N PHE A 410 7.17 -11.65 -14.23
CA PHE A 410 7.73 -12.59 -15.19
C PHE A 410 9.23 -12.78 -15.00
N LEU A 411 9.99 -11.72 -14.71
CA LEU A 411 11.42 -11.84 -14.39
C LEU A 411 11.65 -12.73 -13.15
N GLY A 412 10.89 -12.52 -12.07
CA GLY A 412 10.94 -13.37 -10.88
C GLY A 412 10.57 -14.82 -11.19
N HIS A 413 9.58 -15.06 -12.04
CA HIS A 413 9.24 -16.40 -12.51
C HIS A 413 10.36 -17.07 -13.28
N PHE A 414 10.99 -16.36 -14.22
CA PHE A 414 12.12 -16.90 -14.98
C PHE A 414 13.33 -17.16 -14.08
N TYR A 415 13.59 -16.30 -13.09
CA TYR A 415 14.63 -16.52 -12.10
C TYR A 415 14.37 -17.77 -11.25
N ASN A 416 13.15 -17.94 -10.74
CA ASN A 416 12.78 -19.12 -9.95
C ASN A 416 12.85 -20.40 -10.79
N ARG A 417 12.41 -20.36 -12.05
CA ARG A 417 12.51 -21.48 -12.99
C ARG A 417 13.96 -21.81 -13.35
N TRP A 418 14.82 -20.80 -13.44
CA TRP A 418 16.27 -21.01 -13.57
C TRP A 418 16.83 -21.69 -12.32
N ALA A 419 16.50 -21.21 -11.13
CA ALA A 419 16.98 -21.79 -9.86
C ALA A 419 16.60 -23.27 -9.74
N GLU A 420 15.36 -23.63 -10.10
CA GLU A 420 14.88 -25.01 -10.13
C GLU A 420 15.62 -25.88 -11.16
N ARG A 421 15.81 -25.37 -12.38
CA ARG A 421 16.51 -26.11 -13.45
C ARG A 421 18.01 -26.28 -13.18
N SER A 422 18.63 -25.32 -12.51
CA SER A 422 20.06 -25.36 -12.19
C SER A 422 20.41 -26.33 -11.05
N GLY A 423 19.42 -26.91 -10.36
CA GLY A 423 19.64 -27.87 -9.27
C GLY A 423 20.43 -27.30 -8.08
N GLY A 424 20.85 -28.17 -7.15
CA GLY A 424 21.59 -27.77 -5.93
C GLY A 424 20.70 -27.08 -4.90
N ALA A 425 21.23 -26.06 -4.20
CA ALA A 425 20.52 -25.31 -3.16
C ALA A 425 19.40 -24.39 -3.73
N VAL A 426 18.32 -24.97 -4.25
CA VAL A 426 17.22 -24.26 -4.92
C VAL A 426 16.58 -23.20 -4.02
N GLU A 427 16.30 -23.53 -2.76
CA GLU A 427 15.66 -22.60 -1.82
C GLU A 427 16.56 -21.41 -1.47
N HIS A 428 17.87 -21.65 -1.33
CA HIS A 428 18.84 -20.55 -1.18
C HIS A 428 18.83 -19.63 -2.42
N LYS A 429 18.84 -20.21 -3.63
CA LYS A 429 18.78 -19.43 -4.87
C LYS A 429 17.51 -18.58 -4.95
N LYS A 430 16.34 -19.15 -4.66
CA LYS A 430 15.07 -18.41 -4.63
C LYS A 430 15.11 -17.26 -3.61
N ARG A 431 15.65 -17.50 -2.40
CA ARG A 431 15.83 -16.44 -1.39
C ARG A 431 16.74 -15.31 -1.86
N MET A 432 17.79 -15.62 -2.64
CA MET A 432 18.65 -14.60 -3.25
C MET A 432 17.88 -13.73 -4.27
N GLY A 433 16.93 -14.32 -5.01
CA GLY A 433 16.00 -13.56 -5.86
C GLY A 433 15.11 -12.60 -5.06
N VAL A 434 14.56 -13.06 -3.93
CA VAL A 434 13.80 -12.22 -2.99
C VAL A 434 14.67 -11.10 -2.41
N LEU A 435 15.93 -11.37 -2.09
CA LEU A 435 16.90 -10.37 -1.63
C LEU A 435 17.18 -9.31 -2.70
N LEU A 436 17.34 -9.70 -3.96
CA LEU A 436 17.45 -8.74 -5.07
C LEU A 436 16.19 -7.87 -5.14
N ALA A 437 15.01 -8.49 -5.17
CA ALA A 437 13.74 -7.77 -5.31
C ALA A 437 13.51 -6.75 -4.18
N THR A 438 13.76 -7.15 -2.93
CA THR A 438 13.69 -6.24 -1.77
C THR A 438 14.77 -5.16 -1.83
N GLY A 439 15.99 -5.49 -2.28
CA GLY A 439 17.05 -4.52 -2.50
C GLY A 439 16.74 -3.48 -3.57
N LEU A 440 16.03 -3.83 -4.66
CA LEU A 440 15.57 -2.88 -5.66
C LEU A 440 14.56 -1.88 -5.09
N ILE A 441 13.63 -2.36 -4.25
CA ILE A 441 12.63 -1.52 -3.58
C ILE A 441 13.31 -0.53 -2.63
N VAL A 442 14.15 -1.04 -1.73
CA VAL A 442 14.83 -0.20 -0.72
C VAL A 442 15.83 0.74 -1.39
N GLY A 443 16.58 0.25 -2.38
CA GLY A 443 17.57 1.05 -3.10
C GLY A 443 16.96 2.27 -3.77
N GLU A 444 15.92 2.07 -4.57
CA GLU A 444 15.21 3.19 -5.21
C GLU A 444 14.64 4.19 -4.19
N ALA A 445 14.01 3.69 -3.12
CA ALA A 445 13.45 4.54 -2.07
C ALA A 445 14.53 5.40 -1.38
N LEU A 446 15.70 4.82 -1.06
CA LEU A 446 16.81 5.56 -0.45
C LEU A 446 17.36 6.64 -1.39
N PHE A 447 17.56 6.32 -2.67
CA PHE A 447 17.98 7.31 -3.66
C PHE A 447 16.93 8.42 -3.85
N GLY A 448 15.64 8.07 -3.82
CA GLY A 448 14.54 9.05 -3.87
C GLY A 448 14.55 10.01 -2.68
N VAL A 449 14.79 9.52 -1.46
CA VAL A 449 14.93 10.37 -0.26
C VAL A 449 16.15 11.29 -0.36
N VAL A 450 17.29 10.77 -0.83
CA VAL A 450 18.50 11.59 -1.04
C VAL A 450 18.24 12.67 -2.09
N PHE A 451 17.63 12.32 -3.22
CA PHE A 451 17.30 13.26 -4.28
C PHE A 451 16.34 14.35 -3.78
N ALA A 452 15.28 13.99 -3.06
CA ALA A 452 14.38 14.98 -2.47
C ALA A 452 15.08 15.88 -1.45
N GLY A 453 16.01 15.34 -0.66
CA GLY A 453 16.84 16.15 0.23
C GLY A 453 17.65 17.21 -0.53
N ILE A 454 18.22 16.85 -1.69
CA ILE A 454 18.93 17.78 -2.57
C ILE A 454 17.95 18.84 -3.09
N VAL A 455 16.82 18.45 -3.67
CA VAL A 455 15.82 19.37 -4.24
C VAL A 455 15.27 20.33 -3.18
N ALA A 456 15.01 19.83 -1.96
CA ALA A 456 14.55 20.67 -0.87
C ALA A 456 15.61 21.68 -0.41
N ALA A 457 16.89 21.30 -0.41
CA ALA A 457 17.99 22.19 -0.04
C ALA A 457 18.28 23.26 -1.08
N THR A 458 18.16 22.94 -2.37
CA THR A 458 18.46 23.85 -3.48
C THR A 458 17.25 24.66 -3.93
N GLY A 459 16.04 24.14 -3.70
CA GLY A 459 14.81 24.71 -4.23
C GLY A 459 14.62 24.50 -5.73
N ASP A 460 15.44 23.67 -6.36
CA ASP A 460 15.49 23.43 -7.80
C ASP A 460 15.55 21.91 -8.06
N ASP A 461 14.55 21.41 -8.78
CA ASP A 461 14.40 20.00 -9.19
C ASP A 461 15.29 19.62 -10.37
N SER A 462 15.90 20.61 -11.03
CA SER A 462 16.79 20.44 -12.17
C SER A 462 18.28 20.47 -11.81
N VAL A 463 18.62 20.41 -10.52
CA VAL A 463 20.03 20.47 -10.04
C VAL A 463 20.91 19.36 -10.60
N LEU A 464 20.32 18.22 -10.94
CA LEU A 464 21.02 17.10 -11.56
C LEU A 464 20.85 17.05 -13.09
N ALA A 465 20.24 18.07 -13.69
CA ALA A 465 20.12 18.18 -15.14
C ALA A 465 21.48 18.49 -15.76
N ILE A 466 21.93 17.63 -16.66
CA ILE A 466 23.23 17.75 -17.35
C ILE A 466 23.03 18.15 -18.82
N VAL A 467 21.84 17.93 -19.37
CA VAL A 467 21.49 18.12 -20.78
C VAL A 467 20.24 19.00 -20.89
N GLY A 468 20.13 19.76 -21.99
CA GLY A 468 18.97 20.61 -22.24
C GLY A 468 17.79 19.90 -22.91
N ASP A 469 16.66 20.59 -23.00
CA ASP A 469 15.33 20.10 -23.44
C ASP A 469 15.35 19.36 -24.79
N GLY A 470 16.26 19.74 -25.71
CA GLY A 470 16.40 19.08 -27.02
C GLY A 470 16.90 17.63 -26.96
N PHE A 471 17.32 17.14 -25.79
CA PHE A 471 17.81 15.77 -25.59
C PHE A 471 16.73 14.80 -25.12
N GLU A 472 15.48 15.24 -24.92
CA GLU A 472 14.42 14.45 -24.30
C GLU A 472 14.19 13.07 -24.97
N THR A 473 14.12 13.01 -26.30
CA THR A 473 13.92 11.75 -27.03
C THR A 473 15.08 10.77 -26.79
N TRP A 474 16.31 11.28 -26.78
CA TRP A 474 17.49 10.47 -26.51
C TRP A 474 17.56 10.06 -25.04
N ALA A 475 17.15 10.93 -24.11
CA ALA A 475 17.05 10.62 -22.70
C ALA A 475 16.04 9.49 -22.43
N GLN A 476 14.91 9.43 -23.15
CA GLN A 476 13.96 8.33 -23.07
C GLN A 476 14.56 7.01 -23.57
N ILE A 477 15.19 7.02 -24.75
CA ILE A 477 15.79 5.82 -25.33
C ILE A 477 16.92 5.30 -24.44
N LEU A 478 17.83 6.18 -24.02
CA LEU A 478 18.94 5.83 -23.13
C LEU A 478 18.43 5.38 -21.76
N GLY A 479 17.39 6.03 -21.23
CA GLY A 479 16.70 5.63 -20.00
C GLY A 479 16.29 4.17 -20.03
N VAL A 480 15.58 3.75 -21.09
CA VAL A 480 15.16 2.35 -21.26
C VAL A 480 16.34 1.40 -21.37
N ILE A 481 17.35 1.75 -22.18
CA ILE A 481 18.52 0.88 -22.41
C ILE A 481 19.28 0.67 -21.11
N VAL A 482 19.56 1.76 -20.36
CA VAL A 482 20.26 1.71 -19.08
C VAL A 482 19.42 0.94 -18.06
N PHE A 483 18.13 1.23 -17.97
CA PHE A 483 17.21 0.53 -17.06
C PHE A 483 17.20 -0.98 -17.32
N ALA A 484 16.94 -1.40 -18.56
CA ALA A 484 16.92 -2.81 -18.94
C ALA A 484 18.29 -3.48 -18.74
N GLY A 485 19.38 -2.78 -19.07
CA GLY A 485 20.75 -3.25 -18.88
C GLY A 485 21.10 -3.46 -17.41
N LEU A 486 20.73 -2.52 -16.53
CA LEU A 486 20.93 -2.63 -15.09
C LEU A 486 20.11 -3.76 -14.48
N VAL A 487 18.83 -3.89 -14.85
CA VAL A 487 17.99 -5.01 -14.41
C VAL A 487 18.64 -6.34 -14.82
N ALA A 488 19.02 -6.49 -16.10
CA ALA A 488 19.67 -7.71 -16.60
C ALA A 488 20.99 -8.01 -15.86
N LEU A 489 21.83 -7.00 -15.64
CA LEU A 489 23.08 -7.13 -14.89
C LEU A 489 22.84 -7.58 -13.45
N LEU A 490 21.86 -6.99 -12.75
CA LEU A 490 21.58 -7.33 -11.37
C LEU A 490 21.04 -8.77 -11.23
N TYR A 491 20.15 -9.19 -12.13
CA TYR A 491 19.65 -10.57 -12.17
C TYR A 491 20.76 -11.58 -12.52
N ASP A 492 21.65 -11.25 -13.47
CA ASP A 492 22.80 -12.10 -13.80
C ASP A 492 23.80 -12.19 -12.62
N ARG A 493 24.11 -11.06 -11.98
CA ARG A 493 24.99 -11.02 -10.81
C ARG A 493 24.44 -11.83 -9.65
N ILE A 494 23.16 -11.68 -9.32
CA ILE A 494 22.57 -12.44 -8.21
C ILE A 494 22.49 -13.93 -8.53
N ALA A 495 22.22 -14.31 -9.79
CA ALA A 495 22.25 -15.70 -10.22
C ALA A 495 23.66 -16.32 -10.06
N LYS A 496 24.71 -15.59 -10.46
CA LYS A 496 26.10 -16.03 -10.28
C LYS A 496 26.49 -16.17 -8.80
N LEU A 497 26.13 -15.20 -7.96
CA LEU A 497 26.39 -15.25 -6.51
C LEU A 497 25.66 -16.43 -5.84
N ALA A 498 24.40 -16.65 -6.21
CA ALA A 498 23.59 -17.74 -5.68
C ALA A 498 24.09 -19.12 -6.13
N ALA A 499 24.64 -19.23 -7.35
CA ALA A 499 25.25 -20.45 -7.84
C ALA A 499 26.60 -20.75 -7.16
N ALA A 500 27.40 -19.73 -6.88
CA ALA A 500 28.71 -19.88 -6.23
C ALA A 500 28.61 -20.28 -4.74
N SER A 501 27.56 -19.83 -4.05
CA SER A 501 27.37 -20.05 -2.61
C SER A 501 26.77 -21.43 -2.27
N GLY A 502 26.38 -22.22 -3.26
CA GLY A 502 25.71 -23.52 -3.11
C GLY A 502 26.62 -24.70 -2.71
N THR A 503 27.81 -24.46 -2.15
CA THR A 503 28.75 -25.50 -1.70
C THR A 503 28.68 -25.81 -0.20
N VAL A 504 27.79 -25.16 0.56
CA VAL A 504 27.54 -25.49 1.97
C VAL A 504 26.46 -26.58 2.03
N PRO A 505 26.74 -27.79 2.56
CA PRO A 505 25.77 -28.87 2.62
C PRO A 505 24.58 -28.52 3.51
N ASP A 506 23.37 -28.91 3.07
CA ASP A 506 22.07 -28.70 3.73
C ASP A 506 21.96 -29.29 5.16
N THR A 507 23.01 -29.92 5.68
CA THR A 507 23.01 -30.65 6.96
C THR A 507 23.02 -29.76 8.21
N VAL A 508 23.18 -28.44 8.08
CA VAL A 508 23.25 -27.53 9.26
C VAL A 508 21.90 -26.91 9.61
N VAL A 509 20.90 -26.97 8.72
CA VAL A 509 19.61 -26.24 8.92
C VAL A 509 18.47 -27.15 9.41
N THR A 510 18.62 -28.48 9.37
CA THR A 510 17.59 -29.43 9.84
C THR A 510 17.80 -29.90 11.28
N GLY A 511 18.28 -29.02 12.17
CA GLY A 511 18.33 -29.29 13.62
C GLY A 511 16.97 -29.27 14.31
N VAL A 512 15.88 -29.50 13.57
CA VAL A 512 14.53 -29.69 14.10
C VAL A 512 14.13 -31.10 13.69
N ASP A 513 14.11 -32.01 14.67
CA ASP A 513 13.61 -33.38 14.52
C ASP A 513 12.26 -33.40 13.77
N ASP A 514 12.22 -34.03 12.60
CA ASP A 514 11.01 -34.36 11.83
C ASP A 514 10.28 -35.55 12.47
N THR A 515 10.02 -35.50 13.79
CA THR A 515 9.31 -36.56 14.52
C THR A 515 7.80 -36.33 14.69
N THR A 516 7.23 -35.28 14.08
CA THR A 516 5.79 -34.99 14.15
C THR A 516 5.05 -35.11 12.82
N LYS A 517 5.45 -36.04 11.95
CA LYS A 517 4.51 -36.60 10.96
C LYS A 517 3.61 -37.63 11.66
N THR A 518 2.63 -37.14 12.41
CA THR A 518 1.49 -37.96 12.82
C THR A 518 0.56 -38.17 11.62
N ASP A 519 0.41 -39.44 11.29
CA ASP A 519 -0.53 -40.12 10.40
C ASP A 519 -1.87 -39.38 10.16
N PRO A 520 -2.33 -39.20 8.91
CA PRO A 520 -3.62 -38.62 8.60
C PRO A 520 -4.74 -39.67 8.76
N LYS A 521 -4.96 -40.16 9.98
CA LYS A 521 -6.20 -40.82 10.43
C LYS A 521 -6.40 -40.58 11.93
N GLY A 522 -7.21 -39.58 12.26
CA GLY A 522 -7.63 -39.23 13.62
C GLY A 522 -8.45 -37.97 13.64
#